data_AF-A0A0H1BKI9-F1
#
_entry.id   AF-A0A0H1BKI9-F1
#
_cell.length_a   1.000
_cell.length_b   1.000
_cell.length_c   1.000
_cell.angle_alpha   90.00
_cell.angle_beta   90.00
_cell.angle_gamma   90.00
#
_symmetry.space_group_name_H-M   'P 1'
#
loop_
_entity.id
_entity.type
_entity.pdbx_description
1 polymer ?
#
loop_
_entity_poly.entity_id
_entity_poly.type
_entity_poly.pdbx_seq_one_letter_code
_entity_poly.pdbx_strand_id
1 'polypeptide(L)'
;MSKYLAQTIPLAPRTLSQLVCSPLPRSRPRPIAAAATAAGYLQRGVIAAVAARRHSCLAPTSPSSTKLAPPTSFSPSSSPSSSPSSSSSSSSLALPRHHQFSPLRQSASSNRVALLSRHFSSTAAEMSYSKVPSEYSVRKIGHPNTLDFRAYIERDGQPVSPFHDIPLYANEQQTILNMVVEIPRWTNAKLEISKEEFLNPIKQDVKKGKLRFVRNCFPHKGYLWNYGAFPRTWEDPNVVHPETKAKGDNDPLDVCEIGELVGYCGQVKQVKVLGVMALLDEEETDWKVIVIDINDPLAPKLNDIEDVERHLPGLLRATNEWFRIYKIPDGKPENQFAFSGECKNKKYAMEVVHECADAWDKLMTGKSSRGDISLANVTKEQSPDRVDGNQLSAIPAHQELAPAPIDGSVDKWFFISGAAV
;
A
#
# COMPACT_ATOMS: atom_id res chain seq x y z
N MET A 1 42.35 33.89 51.84
CA MET A 1 43.45 33.14 51.16
C MET A 1 43.29 31.65 51.47
N SER A 2 43.76 30.77 50.59
CA SER A 2 43.41 29.33 50.53
C SER A 2 44.14 28.41 51.52
N LYS A 3 43.52 27.25 51.84
CA LYS A 3 44.02 25.94 52.38
C LYS A 3 42.89 25.24 53.20
N TYR A 4 42.71 23.91 53.31
CA TYR A 4 43.48 22.69 52.93
C TYR A 4 42.54 21.47 52.68
N LEU A 5 43.09 20.47 51.96
CA LEU A 5 42.80 19.00 51.91
C LEU A 5 42.78 18.31 53.31
N ALA A 6 42.46 17.02 53.57
CA ALA A 6 41.63 15.93 52.95
C ALA A 6 41.67 14.66 53.87
N GLN A 7 40.85 13.62 53.60
CA GLN A 7 40.87 12.23 54.19
C GLN A 7 40.44 12.10 55.70
N THR A 8 39.95 10.97 56.28
CA THR A 8 39.93 9.52 55.92
C THR A 8 38.75 8.74 56.60
N ILE A 9 38.65 7.41 56.38
CA ILE A 9 37.59 6.40 56.72
C ILE A 9 38.30 5.13 57.32
N PRO A 10 37.72 4.16 58.11
CA PRO A 10 36.33 3.85 58.59
C PRO A 10 36.19 3.57 60.12
N LEU A 11 35.05 3.04 60.62
CA LEU A 11 34.95 1.98 61.68
C LEU A 11 33.50 1.41 61.87
N ALA A 12 33.38 0.15 62.31
CA ALA A 12 32.14 -0.56 62.75
C ALA A 12 32.51 -1.57 63.88
N PRO A 13 31.61 -2.05 64.79
CA PRO A 13 30.85 -3.31 64.51
C PRO A 13 29.56 -3.67 65.38
N ARG A 14 28.83 -4.75 65.00
CA ARG A 14 28.01 -5.73 65.82
C ARG A 14 26.67 -5.28 66.49
N THR A 15 25.62 -6.11 66.78
CA THR A 15 25.31 -7.58 66.64
C THR A 15 23.79 -7.93 66.80
N LEU A 16 23.31 -9.02 66.15
CA LEU A 16 22.14 -9.94 66.42
C LEU A 16 20.68 -9.37 66.57
N SER A 17 19.58 -10.11 66.29
CA SER A 17 19.32 -11.58 66.32
C SER A 17 18.30 -12.11 65.26
N GLN A 18 18.05 -13.44 65.25
CA GLN A 18 17.32 -14.23 64.23
C GLN A 18 15.89 -14.65 64.62
N LEU A 19 15.06 -15.07 63.63
CA LEU A 19 14.10 -16.18 63.76
C LEU A 19 13.56 -16.67 62.39
N VAL A 20 13.40 -18.00 62.23
CA VAL A 20 12.93 -18.70 61.00
C VAL A 20 12.20 -20.00 61.38
N CYS A 21 11.01 -20.29 60.81
CA CYS A 21 10.59 -21.63 60.28
C CYS A 21 9.11 -21.73 59.83
N SER A 22 8.82 -22.75 59.00
CA SER A 22 7.60 -23.04 58.19
C SER A 22 6.63 -24.05 58.91
N PRO A 23 5.67 -24.84 58.30
CA PRO A 23 5.24 -25.07 56.88
C PRO A 23 3.70 -25.29 56.59
N LEU A 24 3.39 -25.73 55.34
CA LEU A 24 2.11 -26.17 54.68
C LEU A 24 1.46 -27.47 55.28
N PRO A 25 0.21 -27.99 54.95
CA PRO A 25 -0.38 -28.18 53.59
C PRO A 25 -1.94 -28.35 53.32
N ARG A 26 -2.33 -28.46 52.01
CA ARG A 26 -3.46 -29.19 51.31
C ARG A 26 -4.95 -29.21 51.80
N SER A 27 -5.92 -28.88 50.91
CA SER A 27 -7.01 -29.76 50.31
C SER A 27 -8.34 -29.05 49.87
N ARG A 28 -9.12 -29.66 48.95
CA ARG A 28 -10.50 -29.32 48.45
C ARG A 28 -11.58 -30.24 49.12
N PRO A 29 -12.94 -30.26 48.85
CA PRO A 29 -13.82 -29.52 47.88
C PRO A 29 -15.26 -29.06 48.36
N ARG A 30 -15.99 -28.27 47.51
CA ARG A 30 -17.48 -28.17 47.21
C ARG A 30 -18.60 -28.33 48.30
N PRO A 31 -19.91 -28.04 48.06
CA PRO A 31 -20.63 -27.05 47.20
C PRO A 31 -21.80 -26.30 47.94
N ILE A 32 -22.64 -25.52 47.22
CA ILE A 32 -24.09 -25.15 47.43
C ILE A 32 -24.37 -24.00 46.43
N ALA A 33 -25.33 -24.01 45.47
CA ALA A 33 -26.78 -24.30 45.41
C ALA A 33 -27.67 -23.05 45.65
N ALA A 34 -28.83 -22.96 44.97
CA ALA A 34 -29.46 -21.70 44.54
C ALA A 34 -30.89 -21.45 45.08
N ALA A 35 -31.32 -20.18 45.09
CA ALA A 35 -32.70 -19.66 44.98
C ALA A 35 -32.61 -18.14 44.68
N ALA A 36 -33.32 -17.48 43.76
CA ALA A 36 -34.69 -17.56 43.24
C ALA A 36 -35.76 -16.81 44.07
N THR A 37 -36.14 -15.62 43.60
CA THR A 37 -37.39 -14.91 43.97
C THR A 37 -37.94 -14.18 42.74
N ALA A 38 -39.26 -14.09 42.62
CA ALA A 38 -39.96 -13.65 41.40
C ALA A 38 -41.02 -12.56 41.67
N ALA A 39 -41.70 -12.13 40.59
CA ALA A 39 -42.84 -11.20 40.45
C ALA A 39 -42.49 -9.79 39.93
N GLY A 40 -43.24 -9.21 38.97
CA GLY A 40 -44.36 -9.81 38.21
C GLY A 40 -45.00 -8.89 37.15
N TYR A 41 -45.81 -9.51 36.28
CA TYR A 41 -46.97 -9.00 35.53
C TYR A 41 -47.03 -7.51 35.06
N LEU A 42 -47.13 -7.31 33.74
CA LEU A 42 -48.42 -6.99 33.07
C LEU A 42 -48.33 -7.02 31.52
N GLN A 43 -49.36 -7.57 30.86
CA GLN A 43 -49.49 -7.66 29.39
C GLN A 43 -50.46 -6.63 28.81
N ARG A 44 -50.15 -6.12 27.62
CA ARG A 44 -51.04 -5.89 26.45
C ARG A 44 -50.16 -6.13 25.20
N GLY A 45 -50.44 -6.99 24.23
CA GLY A 45 -51.59 -7.02 23.30
C GLY A 45 -51.25 -6.15 22.07
N VAL A 46 -51.38 -6.54 20.78
CA VAL A 46 -52.26 -7.53 20.10
C VAL A 46 -51.77 -7.77 18.64
N ILE A 47 -51.80 -9.03 18.13
CA ILE A 47 -52.04 -9.56 16.74
C ILE A 47 -51.34 -8.84 15.52
N ALA A 48 -50.53 -9.48 14.66
CA ALA A 48 -50.87 -10.38 13.52
C ALA A 48 -49.56 -10.81 12.78
N ALA A 49 -49.45 -11.78 11.87
CA ALA A 49 -50.13 -13.05 11.61
C ALA A 49 -49.23 -13.88 10.67
N VAL A 50 -49.05 -15.19 10.93
CA VAL A 50 -48.27 -16.09 10.04
C VAL A 50 -49.22 -16.81 9.08
N ALA A 51 -48.96 -16.69 7.77
CA ALA A 51 -49.71 -17.41 6.74
C ALA A 51 -48.79 -18.39 5.99
N ALA A 52 -48.84 -19.66 6.38
CA ALA A 52 -48.28 -20.74 5.58
C ALA A 52 -49.29 -21.18 4.50
N ARG A 53 -48.83 -21.42 3.27
CA ARG A 53 -49.56 -22.22 2.28
C ARG A 53 -48.65 -23.29 1.68
N ARG A 54 -49.05 -24.55 1.86
CA ARG A 54 -48.64 -25.69 1.02
C ARG A 54 -49.77 -26.01 0.04
N HIS A 55 -49.43 -26.83 -0.95
CA HIS A 55 -50.22 -27.45 -2.03
C HIS A 55 -49.80 -26.91 -3.41
N SER A 56 -49.49 -27.72 -4.43
CA SER A 56 -49.03 -29.11 -4.59
C SER A 56 -49.11 -29.40 -6.10
N CYS A 57 -48.05 -29.97 -6.68
CA CYS A 57 -48.04 -30.80 -7.91
C CYS A 57 -48.80 -30.33 -9.17
N LEU A 58 -48.08 -30.12 -10.28
CA LEU A 58 -48.19 -30.94 -11.50
C LEU A 58 -47.07 -30.57 -12.50
N ALA A 59 -46.58 -31.56 -13.26
CA ALA A 59 -45.64 -31.37 -14.37
C ALA A 59 -46.39 -31.06 -15.69
N PRO A 60 -45.69 -30.70 -16.77
CA PRO A 60 -45.48 -31.75 -17.78
C PRO A 60 -44.14 -31.73 -18.56
N THR A 61 -43.66 -32.95 -18.84
CA THR A 61 -43.01 -33.43 -20.08
C THR A 61 -41.91 -32.61 -20.81
N SER A 62 -40.72 -33.21 -20.87
CA SER A 62 -39.73 -33.05 -21.95
C SER A 62 -40.26 -33.54 -23.32
N PRO A 63 -39.54 -33.23 -24.41
CA PRO A 63 -39.27 -34.25 -25.42
C PRO A 63 -37.77 -34.55 -25.59
N SER A 64 -37.51 -35.66 -26.28
CA SER A 64 -36.26 -36.42 -26.29
C SER A 64 -35.19 -35.97 -27.30
N SER A 65 -33.95 -36.28 -26.93
CA SER A 65 -32.72 -36.43 -27.72
C SER A 65 -32.83 -36.70 -29.24
N THR A 66 -31.89 -36.11 -29.98
CA THR A 66 -31.25 -36.74 -31.16
C THR A 66 -29.72 -36.59 -31.06
N LYS A 67 -28.97 -37.54 -31.63
CA LYS A 67 -27.53 -37.74 -31.42
C LYS A 67 -26.65 -37.19 -32.57
N LEU A 68 -25.42 -36.80 -32.20
CA LEU A 68 -24.13 -36.98 -32.91
C LEU A 68 -23.99 -36.57 -34.40
N ALA A 69 -23.10 -35.59 -34.66
CA ALA A 69 -21.89 -35.76 -35.50
C ALA A 69 -20.95 -34.52 -35.38
N PRO A 70 -19.61 -34.66 -35.50
CA PRO A 70 -18.66 -33.55 -35.31
C PRO A 70 -18.31 -32.81 -36.62
N PRO A 71 -17.78 -31.57 -36.56
CA PRO A 71 -17.25 -30.87 -37.72
C PRO A 71 -15.90 -31.49 -38.17
N THR A 72 -15.80 -31.77 -39.47
CA THR A 72 -14.62 -32.41 -40.08
C THR A 72 -13.45 -31.46 -40.33
N SER A 73 -12.26 -32.04 -40.29
CA SER A 73 -10.94 -31.46 -40.57
C SER A 73 -10.83 -30.63 -41.85
N PHE A 74 -10.08 -29.53 -41.76
CA PHE A 74 -9.41 -28.91 -42.91
C PHE A 74 -8.36 -29.84 -43.51
N SER A 75 -8.18 -29.80 -44.83
CA SER A 75 -6.97 -30.25 -45.54
C SER A 75 -6.85 -29.55 -46.90
N PRO A 76 -5.63 -29.40 -47.45
CA PRO A 76 -5.33 -28.33 -48.41
C PRO A 76 -5.52 -28.73 -49.88
N SER A 77 -5.77 -27.73 -50.73
CA SER A 77 -5.66 -27.86 -52.18
C SER A 77 -4.19 -27.78 -52.63
N SER A 78 -3.85 -28.59 -53.63
CA SER A 78 -2.48 -28.87 -54.08
C SER A 78 -1.96 -27.89 -55.13
N SER A 79 -0.66 -27.57 -55.02
CA SER A 79 0.14 -27.03 -56.13
C SER A 79 0.52 -28.13 -57.14
N PRO A 80 0.64 -27.84 -58.44
CA PRO A 80 1.43 -28.65 -59.36
C PRO A 80 2.90 -28.21 -59.35
N SER A 81 3.80 -29.18 -59.49
CA SER A 81 5.25 -29.03 -59.49
C SER A 81 5.84 -28.75 -60.88
N SER A 82 7.01 -28.11 -60.92
CA SER A 82 7.99 -28.29 -61.99
C SER A 82 9.42 -28.26 -61.44
N SER A 83 10.25 -29.16 -61.95
CA SER A 83 11.54 -29.56 -61.36
C SER A 83 12.73 -28.69 -61.84
N PRO A 84 13.89 -28.70 -61.15
CA PRO A 84 15.01 -27.82 -61.46
C PRO A 84 15.95 -28.40 -62.51
N SER A 85 16.76 -27.52 -63.14
CA SER A 85 17.94 -27.90 -63.91
C SER A 85 19.22 -27.32 -63.28
N SER A 86 20.21 -28.19 -63.14
CA SER A 86 21.55 -27.89 -62.61
C SER A 86 22.51 -27.46 -63.72
N SER A 87 23.47 -26.59 -63.41
CA SER A 87 24.81 -26.68 -64.00
C SER A 87 25.88 -26.04 -63.12
N SER A 88 27.10 -26.55 -63.25
CA SER A 88 28.23 -26.34 -62.34
C SER A 88 29.50 -25.92 -63.10
N SER A 89 30.25 -24.97 -62.55
CA SER A 89 31.72 -24.84 -62.72
C SER A 89 32.22 -23.72 -61.78
N SER A 90 33.19 -23.92 -60.87
CA SER A 90 34.56 -24.46 -60.97
C SER A 90 35.62 -23.40 -61.29
N SER A 91 36.19 -22.83 -60.22
CA SER A 91 37.63 -22.63 -60.00
C SER A 91 38.50 -21.83 -60.99
N SER A 92 39.15 -20.76 -60.50
CA SER A 92 40.63 -20.69 -60.42
C SER A 92 41.14 -19.40 -59.74
N LEU A 93 42.38 -19.46 -59.22
CA LEU A 93 43.06 -18.43 -58.44
C LEU A 93 44.05 -17.61 -59.29
N ALA A 94 44.17 -16.31 -59.02
CA ALA A 94 45.38 -15.53 -59.34
C ALA A 94 45.52 -14.27 -58.44
N LEU A 95 46.73 -14.03 -57.96
CA LEU A 95 47.23 -12.83 -57.26
C LEU A 95 48.66 -12.56 -57.78
N PRO A 96 49.30 -11.40 -57.52
CA PRO A 96 48.75 -10.04 -57.41
C PRO A 96 49.56 -9.02 -58.26
N ARG A 97 49.12 -7.75 -58.35
CA ARG A 97 50.04 -6.62 -58.59
C ARG A 97 49.66 -5.39 -57.74
N HIS A 98 50.68 -4.73 -57.21
CA HIS A 98 50.59 -3.51 -56.41
C HIS A 98 50.01 -2.33 -57.22
N HIS A 99 49.23 -1.47 -56.57
CA HIS A 99 49.39 0.00 -56.71
C HIS A 99 48.87 0.74 -55.45
N GLN A 100 49.78 1.52 -54.87
CA GLN A 100 49.65 2.78 -54.11
C GLN A 100 48.48 3.06 -53.13
N PHE A 101 48.88 3.54 -51.94
CA PHE A 101 48.02 4.06 -50.87
C PHE A 101 47.35 5.41 -51.23
N SER A 102 46.08 5.54 -50.84
CA SER A 102 45.39 6.81 -50.58
C SER A 102 44.41 6.62 -49.40
N PRO A 103 44.55 7.31 -48.27
CA PRO A 103 43.64 7.17 -47.13
C PRO A 103 42.53 8.23 -47.18
N LEU A 104 41.27 7.83 -47.38
CA LEU A 104 40.08 8.63 -46.99
C LEU A 104 38.80 7.79 -47.05
N ARG A 105 38.41 7.19 -45.92
CA ARG A 105 37.02 6.77 -45.64
C ARG A 105 36.72 6.98 -44.17
N GLN A 106 36.10 8.11 -43.84
CA GLN A 106 35.45 8.30 -42.55
C GLN A 106 34.24 7.35 -42.44
N SER A 107 34.01 6.84 -41.24
CA SER A 107 33.07 5.74 -41.00
C SER A 107 31.61 6.17 -41.06
N ALA A 108 30.77 5.34 -41.69
CA ALA A 108 29.32 5.53 -41.77
C ALA A 108 28.58 5.39 -40.41
N SER A 109 29.32 5.21 -39.30
CA SER A 109 28.80 5.08 -37.94
C SER A 109 28.36 6.41 -37.32
N SER A 110 29.04 7.53 -37.64
CA SER A 110 28.78 8.83 -37.00
C SER A 110 27.42 9.43 -37.37
N ASN A 111 26.92 9.13 -38.57
CA ASN A 111 25.66 9.72 -39.07
C ASN A 111 24.40 9.13 -38.41
N ARG A 112 24.46 7.92 -37.81
CA ARG A 112 23.31 7.37 -37.06
C ARG A 112 23.13 8.03 -35.70
N VAL A 113 24.22 8.33 -34.99
CA VAL A 113 24.17 8.97 -33.67
C VAL A 113 23.61 10.39 -33.79
N ALA A 114 24.09 11.16 -34.79
CA ALA A 114 23.59 12.51 -35.06
C ALA A 114 22.10 12.55 -35.43
N LEU A 115 21.60 11.54 -36.17
CA LEU A 115 20.17 11.41 -36.51
C LEU A 115 19.30 11.07 -35.31
N LEU A 116 19.77 10.22 -34.40
CA LEU A 116 19.08 9.92 -33.14
C LEU A 116 19.01 11.15 -32.23
N SER A 117 20.12 11.86 -32.02
CA SER A 117 20.10 13.12 -31.25
C SER A 117 19.11 14.14 -31.84
N ARG A 118 19.01 14.25 -33.17
CA ARG A 118 18.07 15.19 -33.81
C ARG A 118 16.60 14.82 -33.59
N HIS A 119 16.26 13.53 -33.49
CA HIS A 119 14.90 13.08 -33.18
C HIS A 119 14.52 13.28 -31.71
N PHE A 120 15.48 13.25 -30.77
CA PHE A 120 15.21 13.51 -29.36
C PHE A 120 15.20 15.01 -28.99
N SER A 121 15.67 15.90 -29.87
CA SER A 121 15.77 17.34 -29.57
C SER A 121 14.68 18.24 -30.18
N SER A 122 13.66 17.72 -30.88
CA SER A 122 12.67 18.58 -31.57
C SER A 122 11.22 18.49 -31.07
N THR A 123 10.92 17.76 -29.99
CA THR A 123 9.59 17.75 -29.34
C THR A 123 9.67 17.80 -27.81
N ALA A 124 10.76 18.34 -27.25
CA ALA A 124 10.74 18.88 -25.90
C ALA A 124 10.06 20.26 -25.94
N ALA A 125 8.74 20.28 -26.16
CA ALA A 125 7.95 21.41 -25.71
C ALA A 125 8.06 21.40 -24.18
N GLU A 126 8.69 22.42 -23.60
CA GLU A 126 8.73 22.60 -22.16
C GLU A 126 7.28 22.80 -21.67
N MET A 127 6.63 21.70 -21.30
CA MET A 127 5.53 21.73 -20.34
C MET A 127 6.13 22.18 -19.01
N SER A 128 6.27 23.50 -18.90
CA SER A 128 6.53 24.21 -17.65
C SER A 128 5.34 23.94 -16.73
N TYR A 129 5.41 22.80 -16.04
CA TYR A 129 4.62 22.57 -14.85
C TYR A 129 5.00 23.67 -13.86
N SER A 130 4.14 24.68 -13.78
CA SER A 130 4.22 25.75 -12.80
C SER A 130 4.10 25.10 -11.42
N LYS A 131 5.24 24.72 -10.87
CA LYS A 131 5.36 24.06 -9.57
C LYS A 131 4.96 25.05 -8.49
N VAL A 132 3.66 25.11 -8.21
CA VAL A 132 3.13 25.76 -7.02
C VAL A 132 3.88 25.14 -5.83
N PRO A 133 4.54 25.95 -4.98
CA PRO A 133 5.19 25.41 -3.80
C PRO A 133 4.18 24.64 -2.96
N SER A 134 4.49 23.38 -2.65
CA SER A 134 3.72 22.63 -1.66
C SER A 134 3.80 23.36 -0.33
N GLU A 135 2.65 23.52 0.34
CA GLU A 135 2.57 24.00 1.72
C GLU A 135 3.33 23.07 2.70
N TYR A 136 3.50 21.81 2.29
CA TYR A 136 4.16 20.76 3.08
C TYR A 136 5.57 20.45 2.57
N SER A 137 6.53 20.36 3.50
CA SER A 137 7.90 19.87 3.29
C SER A 137 8.18 18.57 4.06
N VAL A 138 9.36 17.97 3.89
CA VAL A 138 9.74 16.71 4.54
C VAL A 138 11.03 16.88 5.34
N ARG A 139 10.96 16.63 6.64
CA ARG A 139 12.09 16.54 7.56
C ARG A 139 12.54 15.08 7.67
N LYS A 140 13.64 14.76 6.99
CA LYS A 140 14.31 13.46 7.07
C LYS A 140 15.23 13.43 8.28
N ILE A 141 15.30 12.29 8.96
CA ILE A 141 16.24 12.00 10.05
C ILE A 141 16.82 10.62 9.78
N GLY A 142 18.14 10.46 9.91
CA GLY A 142 18.83 9.22 9.58
C GLY A 142 18.97 8.97 8.07
N HIS A 143 19.73 7.93 7.72
CA HIS A 143 19.89 7.48 6.34
C HIS A 143 18.65 6.69 5.89
N PRO A 144 18.06 6.95 4.72
CA PRO A 144 17.05 6.05 4.14
C PRO A 144 17.57 4.60 4.05
N ASN A 145 16.67 3.62 4.14
CA ASN A 145 17.00 2.19 4.26
C ASN A 145 17.77 1.81 5.55
N THR A 146 17.54 2.51 6.67
CA THR A 146 18.01 2.10 8.02
C THR A 146 16.85 2.06 9.02
N LEU A 147 17.07 1.39 10.16
CA LEU A 147 16.08 1.31 11.25
C LEU A 147 15.78 2.67 11.90
N ASP A 148 16.75 3.59 11.83
CA ASP A 148 16.66 4.94 12.41
C ASP A 148 16.00 5.95 11.47
N PHE A 149 15.74 5.57 10.21
CA PHE A 149 15.14 6.49 9.23
C PHE A 149 13.74 6.93 9.64
N ARG A 150 13.51 8.24 9.69
CA ARG A 150 12.19 8.85 9.85
C ARG A 150 12.00 9.99 8.87
N ALA A 151 10.82 10.05 8.24
CA ALA A 151 10.37 11.18 7.45
C ALA A 151 9.15 11.81 8.13
N TYR A 152 9.38 12.93 8.82
CA TYR A 152 8.32 13.79 9.33
C TYR A 152 7.82 14.70 8.21
N ILE A 153 6.52 14.96 8.16
CA ILE A 153 5.95 16.01 7.33
C ILE A 153 5.97 17.31 8.13
N GLU A 154 6.31 18.41 7.47
CA GLU A 154 6.30 19.74 8.04
C GLU A 154 5.26 20.63 7.36
N ARG A 155 4.71 21.58 8.10
CA ARG A 155 3.96 22.73 7.59
C ARG A 155 4.60 23.98 8.16
N ASP A 156 4.90 24.97 7.33
CA ASP A 156 5.62 26.20 7.73
C ASP A 156 6.93 25.93 8.52
N GLY A 157 7.63 24.83 8.19
CA GLY A 157 8.86 24.38 8.85
C GLY A 157 8.69 23.72 10.22
N GLN A 158 7.46 23.47 10.67
CA GLN A 158 7.15 22.76 11.92
C GLN A 158 6.62 21.35 11.64
N PRO A 159 7.10 20.30 12.32
CA PRO A 159 6.57 18.94 12.17
C PRO A 159 5.08 18.86 12.53
N VAL A 160 4.33 18.13 11.71
CA VAL A 160 2.90 17.85 11.89
C VAL A 160 2.66 16.34 11.78
N SER A 161 1.63 15.82 12.45
CA SER A 161 1.24 14.41 12.28
C SER A 161 0.67 14.17 10.88
N PRO A 162 1.25 13.28 10.06
CA PRO A 162 0.66 12.91 8.77
C PRO A 162 -0.64 12.12 8.94
N PHE A 163 -0.89 11.52 10.10
CA PHE A 163 -2.13 10.81 10.40
C PHE A 163 -3.25 11.80 10.84
N HIS A 164 -2.92 12.75 11.72
CA HIS A 164 -3.94 13.54 12.43
C HIS A 164 -4.04 15.01 11.99
N ASP A 165 -2.94 15.64 11.56
CA ASP A 165 -2.89 17.10 11.35
C ASP A 165 -3.21 17.53 9.93
N ILE A 166 -2.82 16.75 8.92
CA ILE A 166 -3.08 17.09 7.51
C ILE A 166 -4.60 16.95 7.23
N PRO A 167 -5.29 17.95 6.67
CA PRO A 167 -6.71 17.83 6.34
C PRO A 167 -6.97 16.77 5.26
N LEU A 168 -7.97 15.90 5.45
CA LEU A 168 -8.41 14.93 4.44
C LEU A 168 -8.77 15.61 3.12
N TYR A 169 -9.54 16.70 3.18
CA TYR A 169 -9.96 17.47 2.02
C TYR A 169 -9.04 18.67 1.78
N ALA A 170 -8.61 18.85 0.53
CA ALA A 170 -7.79 19.97 0.10
C ALA A 170 -8.62 21.20 -0.33
N ASN A 171 -9.94 21.04 -0.51
CA ASN A 171 -10.85 22.12 -0.86
C ASN A 171 -12.18 22.05 -0.08
N GLU A 172 -12.84 23.20 0.07
CA GLU A 172 -14.11 23.34 0.80
C GLU A 172 -15.25 22.48 0.21
N GLN A 173 -15.23 22.24 -1.11
CA GLN A 173 -16.25 21.44 -1.78
C GLN A 173 -16.06 19.93 -1.59
N GLN A 174 -15.01 19.50 -0.86
CA GLN A 174 -14.72 18.10 -0.54
C GLN A 174 -14.58 17.18 -1.78
N THR A 175 -14.15 17.75 -2.92
CA THR A 175 -13.97 17.01 -4.17
C THR A 175 -12.52 16.62 -4.44
N ILE A 176 -11.56 17.28 -3.79
CA ILE A 176 -10.12 17.04 -3.86
C ILE A 176 -9.63 16.68 -2.46
N LEU A 177 -8.84 15.61 -2.38
CA LEU A 177 -8.32 15.07 -1.12
C LEU A 177 -6.79 15.26 -1.07
N ASN A 178 -6.23 15.39 0.13
CA ASN A 178 -4.79 15.27 0.32
C ASN A 178 -4.43 13.80 0.53
N MET A 179 -3.50 13.28 -0.27
CA MET A 179 -2.86 11.98 -0.06
C MET A 179 -1.47 12.21 0.56
N VAL A 180 -1.10 11.41 1.55
CA VAL A 180 0.28 11.28 2.01
C VAL A 180 0.94 10.12 1.28
N VAL A 181 1.96 10.40 0.46
CA VAL A 181 2.73 9.35 -0.24
C VAL A 181 3.78 8.77 0.70
N GLU A 182 3.76 7.45 0.85
CA GLU A 182 4.71 6.70 1.67
C GLU A 182 5.77 6.02 0.79
N ILE A 183 5.32 5.30 -0.22
CA ILE A 183 6.16 4.44 -1.07
C ILE A 183 6.08 4.92 -2.53
N PRO A 184 7.17 5.47 -3.09
CA PRO A 184 7.25 5.83 -4.50
C PRO A 184 7.09 4.62 -5.43
N ARG A 185 6.46 4.83 -6.58
CA ARG A 185 6.30 3.79 -7.60
C ARG A 185 7.64 3.16 -8.01
N TRP A 186 7.62 1.84 -8.19
CA TRP A 186 8.75 0.97 -8.52
C TRP A 186 9.86 0.89 -7.47
N THR A 187 9.57 1.27 -6.22
CA THR A 187 10.44 1.01 -5.06
C THR A 187 9.90 -0.15 -4.23
N ASN A 188 10.76 -0.68 -3.33
CA ASN A 188 10.51 -1.93 -2.60
C ASN A 188 10.42 -1.76 -1.09
N ALA A 189 10.95 -0.68 -0.52
CA ALA A 189 10.91 -0.45 0.93
C ALA A 189 9.45 -0.27 1.38
N LYS A 190 8.97 -1.08 2.32
CA LYS A 190 7.64 -0.87 2.93
C LYS A 190 7.75 0.26 3.93
N LEU A 191 7.55 1.49 3.45
CA LEU A 191 7.44 2.69 4.25
C LEU A 191 5.98 2.88 4.65
N GLU A 192 5.74 3.33 5.88
CA GLU A 192 4.40 3.47 6.48
C GLU A 192 4.37 4.58 7.53
N ILE A 193 3.25 5.28 7.65
CA ILE A 193 2.93 6.20 8.76
C ILE A 193 2.97 5.42 10.07
N SER A 194 3.89 5.76 10.96
CA SER A 194 4.08 5.03 12.21
C SER A 194 3.00 5.34 13.26
N LYS A 195 1.97 4.51 13.36
CA LYS A 195 0.86 4.68 14.32
C LYS A 195 1.30 4.91 15.77
N GLU A 196 2.30 4.20 16.28
CA GLU A 196 2.70 4.26 17.70
C GLU A 196 3.71 5.38 18.01
N GLU A 197 4.31 6.02 17.00
CA GLU A 197 5.38 7.00 17.23
C GLU A 197 4.84 8.43 17.33
N PHE A 198 5.54 9.25 18.09
CA PHE A 198 5.19 10.64 18.33
C PHE A 198 5.13 11.45 17.03
N LEU A 199 3.98 12.09 16.74
CA LEU A 199 3.65 12.74 15.46
C LEU A 199 3.76 11.81 14.23
N ASN A 200 3.64 10.50 14.43
CA ASN A 200 3.43 9.47 13.40
C ASN A 200 4.34 9.59 12.15
N PRO A 201 5.66 9.80 12.28
CA PRO A 201 6.56 9.91 11.14
C PRO A 201 6.48 8.67 10.24
N ILE A 202 6.74 8.85 8.95
CA ILE A 202 6.88 7.70 8.04
C ILE A 202 8.20 6.99 8.36
N LYS A 203 8.14 5.68 8.60
CA LYS A 203 9.29 4.80 8.86
C LYS A 203 9.21 3.55 7.98
N GLN A 204 10.27 2.74 7.94
CA GLN A 204 10.23 1.45 7.27
C GLN A 204 9.77 0.34 8.23
N ASP A 205 8.82 -0.49 7.81
CA ASP A 205 8.33 -1.67 8.52
C ASP A 205 9.49 -2.63 8.86
N VAL A 206 9.46 -3.23 10.06
CA VAL A 206 10.51 -4.10 10.59
C VAL A 206 9.97 -5.51 10.88
N LYS A 207 10.26 -6.44 9.97
CA LYS A 207 9.88 -7.85 10.09
C LYS A 207 11.03 -8.68 10.66
N LYS A 208 10.83 -9.26 11.85
CA LYS A 208 11.83 -10.09 12.57
C LYS A 208 13.18 -9.36 12.79
N GLY A 209 13.13 -8.08 13.17
CA GLY A 209 14.31 -7.25 13.42
C GLY A 209 15.07 -6.82 12.17
N LYS A 210 14.50 -6.98 10.98
CA LYS A 210 15.07 -6.52 9.70
C LYS A 210 14.07 -5.65 8.96
N LEU A 211 14.59 -4.65 8.25
CA LEU A 211 13.82 -3.80 7.34
C LEU A 211 13.08 -4.64 6.31
N ARG A 212 11.78 -4.38 6.14
CA ARG A 212 10.92 -5.10 5.19
C ARG A 212 10.98 -4.46 3.81
N PHE A 213 11.24 -5.30 2.81
CA PHE A 213 11.17 -4.93 1.41
C PHE A 213 10.18 -5.87 0.70
N VAL A 214 9.16 -5.31 0.04
CA VAL A 214 8.25 -6.06 -0.83
C VAL A 214 9.05 -6.57 -2.04
N ARG A 215 8.79 -7.81 -2.46
CA ARG A 215 9.59 -8.50 -3.47
C ARG A 215 9.03 -8.27 -4.87
N ASN A 216 9.91 -8.24 -5.88
CA ASN A 216 9.50 -8.12 -7.27
C ASN A 216 8.77 -9.40 -7.71
N CYS A 217 7.47 -9.31 -7.98
CA CYS A 217 6.63 -10.42 -8.39
C CYS A 217 6.35 -10.27 -9.88
N PHE A 218 6.94 -11.11 -10.74
CA PHE A 218 6.90 -10.94 -12.19
C PHE A 218 5.44 -10.83 -12.71
N PRO A 219 5.10 -9.80 -13.53
CA PRO A 219 5.99 -8.83 -14.20
C PRO A 219 6.24 -7.51 -13.44
N HIS A 220 5.82 -7.40 -12.18
CA HIS A 220 5.78 -6.16 -11.39
C HIS A 220 7.07 -5.88 -10.61
N LYS A 221 7.67 -4.70 -10.84
CA LYS A 221 8.80 -4.19 -10.03
C LYS A 221 8.27 -3.35 -8.87
N GLY A 222 8.55 -3.75 -7.64
CA GLY A 222 8.15 -3.03 -6.44
C GLY A 222 6.65 -2.75 -6.40
N TYR A 223 6.27 -1.59 -5.85
CA TYR A 223 4.90 -1.08 -5.90
C TYR A 223 4.56 -0.52 -7.29
N LEU A 224 3.35 -0.80 -7.79
CA LEU A 224 2.89 -0.40 -9.13
C LEU A 224 2.38 1.05 -9.20
N TRP A 225 2.15 1.70 -8.07
CA TRP A 225 1.59 3.05 -7.94
C TRP A 225 2.49 3.90 -7.04
N ASN A 226 2.26 5.20 -6.99
CA ASN A 226 2.65 5.92 -5.78
C ASN A 226 1.66 5.46 -4.71
N TYR A 227 2.18 4.86 -3.64
CA TYR A 227 1.38 4.26 -2.58
C TYR A 227 1.50 5.09 -1.31
N GLY A 228 0.42 5.13 -0.53
CA GLY A 228 0.36 5.79 0.76
C GLY A 228 -1.08 5.83 1.22
N ALA A 229 -1.44 6.80 2.06
CA ALA A 229 -2.75 6.82 2.70
C ALA A 229 -3.44 8.18 2.67
N PHE A 230 -4.73 8.17 2.99
CA PHE A 230 -5.49 9.37 3.30
C PHE A 230 -5.32 9.76 4.78
N PRO A 231 -4.87 10.99 5.09
CA PRO A 231 -4.80 11.47 6.46
C PRO A 231 -6.23 11.62 7.00
N ARG A 232 -6.39 11.49 8.32
CA ARG A 232 -7.68 11.61 9.00
C ARG A 232 -8.75 10.60 8.57
N THR A 233 -8.33 9.39 8.24
CA THR A 233 -9.17 8.21 8.00
C THR A 233 -8.63 7.04 8.84
N TRP A 234 -9.45 6.07 9.21
CA TRP A 234 -9.02 4.90 9.98
C TRP A 234 -9.94 3.69 9.74
N GLU A 235 -9.36 2.55 9.44
CA GLU A 235 -10.03 1.25 9.30
C GLU A 235 -10.24 0.64 10.69
N ASP A 236 -11.39 0.90 11.33
CA ASP A 236 -11.62 0.59 12.75
C ASP A 236 -11.60 -0.93 13.04
N PRO A 237 -10.59 -1.46 13.77
CA PRO A 237 -10.47 -2.89 14.06
C PRO A 237 -11.48 -3.39 15.10
N ASN A 238 -12.29 -2.50 15.67
CA ASN A 238 -13.35 -2.81 16.63
C ASN A 238 -14.69 -3.13 15.93
N VAL A 239 -14.83 -2.80 14.64
CA VAL A 239 -16.03 -3.02 13.82
C VAL A 239 -15.75 -4.13 12.80
N VAL A 240 -16.80 -4.85 12.38
CA VAL A 240 -16.72 -5.81 11.27
C VAL A 240 -17.44 -5.21 10.07
N HIS A 241 -16.74 -4.99 8.97
CA HIS A 241 -17.32 -4.38 7.77
C HIS A 241 -18.28 -5.37 7.08
N PRO A 242 -19.49 -4.93 6.69
CA PRO A 242 -20.50 -5.83 6.13
C PRO A 242 -20.14 -6.38 4.74
N GLU A 243 -19.20 -5.79 4.02
CA GLU A 243 -18.76 -6.18 2.68
C GLU A 243 -17.82 -7.37 2.70
N THR A 244 -16.78 -7.27 3.54
CA THR A 244 -15.68 -8.23 3.68
C THR A 244 -15.94 -9.30 4.72
N LYS A 245 -16.81 -9.03 5.70
CA LYS A 245 -17.01 -9.81 6.94
C LYS A 245 -15.77 -9.90 7.83
N ALA A 246 -14.80 -9.02 7.60
CA ALA A 246 -13.58 -8.87 8.38
C ALA A 246 -13.61 -7.56 9.19
N LYS A 247 -12.66 -7.41 10.12
CA LYS A 247 -12.42 -6.16 10.84
C LYS A 247 -11.54 -5.22 10.01
N GLY A 248 -11.49 -3.92 10.31
CA GLY A 248 -10.47 -3.04 9.74
C GLY A 248 -9.05 -3.46 10.18
N ASP A 249 -8.05 -3.19 9.35
CA ASP A 249 -6.62 -3.49 9.58
C ASP A 249 -5.93 -2.55 10.61
N ASN A 250 -6.70 -1.62 11.19
CA ASN A 250 -6.24 -0.61 12.14
C ASN A 250 -5.35 0.49 11.55
N ASP A 251 -5.24 0.65 10.23
CA ASP A 251 -4.43 1.68 9.57
C ASP A 251 -5.25 2.85 8.99
N PRO A 252 -4.59 3.95 8.55
CA PRO A 252 -5.22 4.96 7.72
C PRO A 252 -5.60 4.38 6.34
N LEU A 253 -6.71 4.83 5.75
CA LEU A 253 -7.25 4.28 4.50
C LEU A 253 -6.25 4.38 3.34
N ASP A 254 -5.96 3.24 2.73
CA ASP A 254 -4.90 3.07 1.74
C ASP A 254 -5.24 3.59 0.33
N VAL A 255 -4.22 4.09 -0.35
CA VAL A 255 -4.35 4.88 -1.58
C VAL A 255 -3.29 4.48 -2.63
N CYS A 256 -3.78 4.14 -3.83
CA CYS A 256 -2.99 3.87 -5.02
C CYS A 256 -3.15 5.02 -6.03
N GLU A 257 -2.12 5.88 -6.16
CA GLU A 257 -2.12 7.03 -7.06
C GLU A 257 -1.45 6.70 -8.39
N ILE A 258 -2.22 6.87 -9.48
CA ILE A 258 -1.96 6.24 -10.78
C ILE A 258 -1.33 7.18 -11.84
N GLY A 259 -1.03 8.43 -11.50
CA GLY A 259 -0.48 9.43 -12.41
C GLY A 259 0.95 9.15 -12.90
N GLU A 260 1.35 9.81 -13.99
CA GLU A 260 2.59 9.52 -14.72
C GLU A 260 3.88 9.85 -13.94
N LEU A 261 3.82 10.79 -13.00
CA LEU A 261 4.96 11.19 -12.19
C LEU A 261 5.18 10.26 -11.00
N VAL A 262 6.42 9.87 -10.75
CA VAL A 262 6.81 9.14 -9.52
C VAL A 262 6.92 10.14 -8.38
N GLY A 263 6.21 9.88 -7.28
CA GLY A 263 6.21 10.71 -6.07
C GLY A 263 7.43 10.49 -5.18
N TYR A 264 7.40 11.07 -3.98
CA TYR A 264 8.44 10.86 -2.95
C TYR A 264 7.82 10.60 -1.57
N CYS A 265 8.53 9.86 -0.72
CA CYS A 265 8.12 9.61 0.66
C CYS A 265 7.91 10.92 1.43
N GLY A 266 6.75 11.08 2.07
CA GLY A 266 6.32 12.29 2.76
C GLY A 266 5.71 13.36 1.86
N GLN A 267 5.54 13.11 0.56
CA GLN A 267 4.85 14.06 -0.33
C GLN A 267 3.37 14.13 0.02
N VAL A 268 2.85 15.35 0.23
CA VAL A 268 1.41 15.60 0.26
C VAL A 268 0.96 15.96 -1.16
N LYS A 269 0.08 15.14 -1.76
CA LYS A 269 -0.47 15.34 -3.11
C LYS A 269 -1.95 15.68 -3.06
N GLN A 270 -2.41 16.62 -3.88
CA GLN A 270 -3.83 16.82 -4.11
C GLN A 270 -4.31 15.81 -5.16
N VAL A 271 -5.25 14.95 -4.78
CA VAL A 271 -5.75 13.85 -5.62
C VAL A 271 -7.27 13.88 -5.72
N LYS A 272 -7.81 13.20 -6.73
CA LYS A 272 -9.24 12.88 -6.80
C LYS A 272 -9.49 11.38 -6.86
N VAL A 273 -10.53 10.96 -6.16
CA VAL A 273 -10.97 9.56 -6.07
C VAL A 273 -11.64 9.13 -7.38
N LEU A 274 -11.30 7.92 -7.83
CA LEU A 274 -11.83 7.28 -9.04
C LEU A 274 -12.57 5.97 -8.72
N GLY A 275 -12.13 5.22 -7.70
CA GLY A 275 -12.75 3.95 -7.31
C GLY A 275 -12.07 3.33 -6.08
N VAL A 276 -12.50 2.14 -5.66
CA VAL A 276 -11.92 1.42 -4.51
C VAL A 276 -11.99 -0.10 -4.72
N MET A 277 -11.00 -0.84 -4.21
CA MET A 277 -10.97 -2.31 -4.20
C MET A 277 -11.00 -2.85 -2.77
N ALA A 278 -11.79 -3.89 -2.53
CA ALA A 278 -11.99 -4.51 -1.22
C ALA A 278 -11.01 -5.67 -0.98
N LEU A 279 -9.77 -5.40 -0.57
CA LEU A 279 -8.81 -6.46 -0.24
C LEU A 279 -9.19 -7.11 1.10
N LEU A 280 -8.99 -8.42 1.18
CA LEU A 280 -8.89 -9.17 2.41
C LEU A 280 -7.42 -9.53 2.59
N ASP A 281 -6.72 -8.74 3.39
CA ASP A 281 -5.29 -8.92 3.68
C ASP A 281 -5.14 -9.67 5.01
N GLU A 282 -4.66 -10.92 4.97
CA GLU A 282 -4.48 -11.76 6.17
C GLU A 282 -5.71 -11.88 7.11
N GLU A 283 -6.93 -11.88 6.53
CA GLU A 283 -8.26 -11.89 7.21
C GLU A 283 -8.75 -10.52 7.74
N GLU A 284 -8.05 -9.43 7.43
CA GLU A 284 -8.43 -8.05 7.76
C GLU A 284 -8.97 -7.32 6.50
N THR A 285 -9.83 -6.32 6.73
CA THR A 285 -10.41 -5.43 5.71
C THR A 285 -9.40 -4.36 5.42
N ASP A 286 -9.06 -4.26 4.14
CA ASP A 286 -7.99 -3.39 3.68
C ASP A 286 -8.44 -2.71 2.37
N TRP A 287 -9.12 -1.57 2.46
CA TRP A 287 -9.67 -0.91 1.29
C TRP A 287 -8.58 -0.14 0.52
N LYS A 288 -8.37 -0.49 -0.76
CA LYS A 288 -7.41 0.18 -1.65
C LYS A 288 -8.10 1.19 -2.55
N VAL A 289 -8.02 2.48 -2.23
CA VAL A 289 -8.63 3.56 -3.03
C VAL A 289 -7.76 3.86 -4.26
N ILE A 290 -8.38 3.89 -5.44
CA ILE A 290 -7.75 4.29 -6.71
C ILE A 290 -7.96 5.79 -6.91
N VAL A 291 -6.86 6.53 -7.05
CA VAL A 291 -6.87 7.99 -7.18
C VAL A 291 -5.92 8.47 -8.28
N ILE A 292 -6.05 9.73 -8.67
CA ILE A 292 -5.06 10.41 -9.51
C ILE A 292 -4.76 11.82 -9.00
N ASP A 293 -3.50 12.24 -9.08
CA ASP A 293 -3.06 13.63 -8.89
C ASP A 293 -3.87 14.59 -9.78
N ILE A 294 -4.41 15.67 -9.22
CA ILE A 294 -5.20 16.65 -9.98
C ILE A 294 -4.37 17.36 -11.07
N ASN A 295 -3.04 17.35 -10.93
CA ASN A 295 -2.11 17.98 -11.85
C ASN A 295 -1.69 17.04 -13.00
N ASP A 296 -2.07 15.77 -12.98
CA ASP A 296 -1.70 14.80 -14.02
C ASP A 296 -2.34 15.14 -15.39
N PRO A 297 -1.65 14.97 -16.53
CA PRO A 297 -2.20 15.27 -17.85
C PRO A 297 -3.47 14.48 -18.22
N LEU A 298 -3.67 13.30 -17.63
CA LEU A 298 -4.88 12.49 -17.78
C LEU A 298 -5.95 12.80 -16.74
N ALA A 299 -5.66 13.57 -15.69
CA ALA A 299 -6.64 13.89 -14.64
C ALA A 299 -7.95 14.42 -15.23
N PRO A 300 -8.02 15.39 -16.17
CA PRO A 300 -9.29 15.85 -16.73
C PRO A 300 -10.15 14.76 -17.40
N LYS A 301 -9.54 13.65 -17.85
CA LYS A 301 -10.18 12.54 -18.57
C LYS A 301 -10.61 11.38 -17.66
N LEU A 302 -10.07 11.31 -16.45
CA LEU A 302 -10.32 10.25 -15.47
C LEU A 302 -11.24 10.77 -14.37
N ASN A 303 -12.54 10.46 -14.41
CA ASN A 303 -13.53 11.03 -13.48
C ASN A 303 -14.33 9.97 -12.70
N ASP A 304 -14.40 8.75 -13.21
CA ASP A 304 -14.88 7.55 -12.52
C ASP A 304 -14.04 6.32 -12.92
N ILE A 305 -14.29 5.16 -12.32
CA ILE A 305 -13.42 3.97 -12.44
C ILE A 305 -13.35 3.41 -13.87
N GLU A 306 -14.42 3.54 -14.66
CA GLU A 306 -14.49 3.06 -16.04
C GLU A 306 -13.57 3.85 -16.97
N ASP A 307 -13.21 5.09 -16.61
CA ASP A 307 -12.23 5.88 -17.36
C ASP A 307 -10.81 5.32 -17.19
N VAL A 308 -10.50 4.69 -16.04
CA VAL A 308 -9.19 4.07 -15.77
C VAL A 308 -8.94 2.93 -16.75
N GLU A 309 -9.88 2.00 -16.92
CA GLU A 309 -9.71 0.90 -17.89
C GLU A 309 -9.73 1.40 -19.35
N ARG A 310 -10.38 2.54 -19.63
CA ARG A 310 -10.39 3.16 -20.97
C ARG A 310 -9.05 3.81 -21.34
N HIS A 311 -8.36 4.43 -20.38
CA HIS A 311 -7.13 5.20 -20.62
C HIS A 311 -5.84 4.50 -20.17
N LEU A 312 -5.95 3.57 -19.22
CA LEU A 312 -4.85 2.79 -18.62
C LEU A 312 -5.23 1.28 -18.63
N PRO A 313 -5.50 0.70 -19.82
CA PRO A 313 -6.08 -0.65 -19.94
C PRO A 313 -5.21 -1.72 -19.29
N GLY A 314 -5.85 -2.59 -18.51
CA GLY A 314 -5.21 -3.65 -17.75
C GLY A 314 -4.58 -3.22 -16.42
N LEU A 315 -4.56 -1.93 -16.07
CA LEU A 315 -4.01 -1.46 -14.79
C LEU A 315 -4.78 -2.07 -13.60
N LEU A 316 -6.11 -2.02 -13.60
CA LEU A 316 -6.93 -2.55 -12.50
C LEU A 316 -6.76 -4.07 -12.33
N ARG A 317 -6.57 -4.78 -13.45
CA ARG A 317 -6.25 -6.22 -13.43
C ARG A 317 -4.86 -6.48 -12.82
N ALA A 318 -3.87 -5.65 -13.12
CA ALA A 318 -2.56 -5.72 -12.49
C ALA A 318 -2.63 -5.35 -10.99
N THR A 319 -3.48 -4.40 -10.60
CA THR A 319 -3.77 -4.08 -9.19
C THR A 319 -4.30 -5.28 -8.43
N ASN A 320 -5.32 -5.96 -8.97
CA ASN A 320 -5.87 -7.18 -8.39
C ASN A 320 -4.79 -8.26 -8.21
N GLU A 321 -4.03 -8.54 -9.28
CA GLU A 321 -2.97 -9.55 -9.28
C GLU A 321 -1.87 -9.23 -8.26
N TRP A 322 -1.40 -7.98 -8.20
CA TRP A 322 -0.32 -7.56 -7.31
C TRP A 322 -0.68 -7.76 -5.83
N PHE A 323 -1.82 -7.25 -5.38
CA PHE A 323 -2.24 -7.37 -3.98
C PHE A 323 -2.57 -8.82 -3.56
N ARG A 324 -2.95 -9.68 -4.51
CA ARG A 324 -3.10 -11.12 -4.26
C ARG A 324 -1.74 -11.78 -3.98
N ILE A 325 -0.71 -11.47 -4.77
CA ILE A 325 0.53 -12.26 -4.79
C ILE A 325 1.72 -11.66 -4.02
N TYR A 326 1.73 -10.37 -3.69
CA TYR A 326 2.94 -9.69 -3.18
C TYR A 326 3.52 -10.26 -1.88
N LYS A 327 2.71 -10.92 -1.05
CA LYS A 327 3.16 -11.60 0.19
C LYS A 327 3.55 -13.08 -0.01
N ILE A 328 3.28 -13.71 -1.16
CA ILE A 328 3.64 -15.11 -1.41
C ILE A 328 5.17 -15.35 -1.32
N PRO A 329 6.06 -14.46 -1.85
CA PRO A 329 7.51 -14.55 -1.64
C PRO A 329 7.97 -14.52 -0.17
N ASP A 330 7.12 -13.98 0.71
CA ASP A 330 7.31 -13.87 2.16
C ASP A 330 6.77 -15.09 2.92
N GLY A 331 6.26 -16.11 2.22
CA GLY A 331 5.70 -17.34 2.79
C GLY A 331 4.27 -17.19 3.33
N LYS A 332 3.52 -16.18 2.89
CA LYS A 332 2.09 -16.00 3.21
C LYS A 332 1.22 -16.62 2.11
N PRO A 333 -0.05 -16.96 2.42
CA PRO A 333 -1.01 -17.35 1.39
C PRO A 333 -1.28 -16.20 0.40
N GLU A 334 -1.97 -16.53 -0.69
CA GLU A 334 -2.55 -15.55 -1.60
C GLU A 334 -3.69 -14.79 -0.90
N ASN A 335 -3.70 -13.46 -0.99
CA ASN A 335 -4.79 -12.64 -0.46
C ASN A 335 -6.06 -12.78 -1.32
N GLN A 336 -7.20 -12.40 -0.76
CA GLN A 336 -8.50 -12.48 -1.44
C GLN A 336 -9.10 -11.08 -1.63
N PHE A 337 -10.12 -10.97 -2.47
CA PHE A 337 -10.89 -9.74 -2.61
C PHE A 337 -12.38 -10.05 -2.43
N ALA A 338 -13.11 -9.16 -1.76
CA ALA A 338 -14.57 -9.16 -1.86
C ALA A 338 -15.00 -8.75 -3.29
N PHE A 339 -16.28 -8.92 -3.62
CA PHE A 339 -16.84 -8.63 -4.96
C PHE A 339 -16.08 -9.28 -6.13
N SER A 340 -15.45 -10.44 -5.90
CA SER A 340 -14.61 -11.13 -6.91
C SER A 340 -13.46 -10.29 -7.46
N GLY A 341 -12.99 -9.27 -6.73
CA GLY A 341 -11.91 -8.37 -7.19
C GLY A 341 -12.37 -7.18 -8.05
N GLU A 342 -13.67 -6.93 -8.15
CA GLU A 342 -14.23 -5.75 -8.80
C GLU A 342 -13.74 -4.46 -8.10
N CYS A 343 -13.18 -3.52 -8.87
CA CYS A 343 -12.97 -2.16 -8.37
C CYS A 343 -14.28 -1.39 -8.46
N LYS A 344 -14.83 -1.02 -7.30
CA LYS A 344 -16.05 -0.22 -7.19
C LYS A 344 -15.81 1.21 -7.65
N ASN A 345 -16.87 1.84 -8.12
CA ASN A 345 -16.83 3.19 -8.69
C ASN A 345 -16.58 4.28 -7.64
N LYS A 346 -16.36 5.50 -8.10
CA LYS A 346 -16.06 6.67 -7.28
C LYS A 346 -17.10 6.92 -6.19
N LYS A 347 -18.39 6.72 -6.48
CA LYS A 347 -19.45 6.92 -5.47
C LYS A 347 -19.24 6.00 -4.27
N TYR A 348 -19.03 4.71 -4.54
CA TYR A 348 -18.77 3.71 -3.50
C TYR A 348 -17.46 4.01 -2.75
N ALA A 349 -16.42 4.41 -3.47
CA ALA A 349 -15.13 4.79 -2.88
C ALA A 349 -15.27 5.99 -1.92
N MET A 350 -16.09 6.98 -2.23
CA MET A 350 -16.37 8.09 -1.31
C MET A 350 -17.17 7.63 -0.09
N GLU A 351 -18.10 6.68 -0.23
CA GLU A 351 -18.83 6.10 0.91
C GLU A 351 -17.85 5.43 1.91
N VAL A 352 -16.87 4.66 1.43
CA VAL A 352 -15.77 4.10 2.25
C VAL A 352 -14.91 5.20 2.88
N VAL A 353 -14.47 6.21 2.11
CA VAL A 353 -13.70 7.35 2.64
C VAL A 353 -14.44 8.08 3.77
N HIS A 354 -15.75 8.26 3.65
CA HIS A 354 -16.57 8.86 4.70
C HIS A 354 -16.66 7.97 5.96
N GLU A 355 -16.82 6.65 5.80
CA GLU A 355 -16.84 5.70 6.91
C GLU A 355 -15.52 5.73 7.72
N CYS A 356 -14.38 5.63 7.03
CA CYS A 356 -13.06 5.66 7.66
C CYS A 356 -12.76 7.04 8.29
N ALA A 357 -13.25 8.14 7.70
CA ALA A 357 -13.12 9.48 8.29
C ALA A 357 -13.96 9.66 9.57
N ASP A 358 -15.19 9.14 9.59
CA ASP A 358 -16.05 9.11 10.78
C ASP A 358 -15.47 8.22 11.89
N ALA A 359 -14.82 7.11 11.52
CA ALA A 359 -14.08 6.25 12.44
C ALA A 359 -12.88 6.98 13.06
N TRP A 360 -12.10 7.72 12.27
CA TRP A 360 -11.01 8.56 12.77
C TRP A 360 -11.51 9.69 13.68
N ASP A 361 -12.68 10.30 13.43
CA ASP A 361 -13.23 11.29 14.38
C ASP A 361 -13.59 10.62 15.73
N LYS A 362 -14.18 9.42 15.70
CA LYS A 362 -14.46 8.64 16.92
C LYS A 362 -13.18 8.29 17.68
N LEU A 363 -12.11 7.90 16.97
CA LEU A 363 -10.77 7.69 17.55
C LEU A 363 -10.26 8.96 18.24
N MET A 364 -10.22 10.08 17.52
CA MET A 364 -9.68 11.36 18.01
C MET A 364 -10.52 12.01 19.10
N THR A 365 -11.82 11.71 19.17
CA THR A 365 -12.73 12.17 20.24
C THR A 365 -12.85 11.19 21.40
N GLY A 366 -12.10 10.08 21.40
CA GLY A 366 -12.09 9.07 22.46
C GLY A 366 -13.36 8.21 22.54
N LYS A 367 -14.18 8.19 21.48
CA LYS A 367 -15.38 7.36 21.35
C LYS A 367 -15.05 5.93 20.90
N SER A 368 -13.95 5.74 20.16
CA SER A 368 -13.35 4.42 19.85
C SER A 368 -12.08 4.20 20.68
N SER A 369 -11.73 2.93 20.94
CA SER A 369 -10.49 2.58 21.63
C SER A 369 -9.29 2.83 20.72
N ARG A 370 -8.31 3.62 21.19
CA ARG A 370 -7.10 3.94 20.40
C ARG A 370 -6.01 2.87 20.38
N GLY A 371 -6.08 1.87 21.27
CA GLY A 371 -4.99 0.92 21.46
C GLY A 371 -3.65 1.63 21.71
N ASP A 372 -2.62 1.24 20.94
CA ASP A 372 -1.27 1.81 21.00
C ASP A 372 -1.05 3.02 20.06
N ILE A 373 -2.10 3.51 19.37
CA ILE A 373 -1.98 4.65 18.45
C ILE A 373 -1.67 5.94 19.22
N SER A 374 -0.55 6.58 18.88
CA SER A 374 -0.17 7.91 19.33
C SER A 374 -1.04 8.96 18.63
N LEU A 375 -1.99 9.56 19.35
CA LEU A 375 -2.84 10.64 18.84
C LEU A 375 -2.20 12.04 18.93
N ALA A 376 -0.88 12.10 19.12
CA ALA A 376 -0.11 13.34 19.18
C ALA A 376 -0.36 14.19 17.92
N ASN A 377 -0.74 15.45 18.11
CA ASN A 377 -1.11 16.37 17.03
C ASN A 377 -0.87 17.83 17.42
N VAL A 378 -0.74 18.74 16.44
CA VAL A 378 -0.53 20.18 16.70
C VAL A 378 -1.75 21.05 16.34
N THR A 379 -2.60 20.59 15.44
CA THR A 379 -3.70 21.38 14.84
C THR A 379 -5.04 21.26 15.55
N LYS A 380 -5.33 20.19 16.32
CA LYS A 380 -6.60 20.08 17.04
C LYS A 380 -6.51 20.76 18.41
N GLU A 381 -7.00 21.99 18.49
CA GLU A 381 -6.84 22.83 19.70
C GLU A 381 -7.40 22.23 20.99
N GLN A 382 -8.46 21.44 20.89
CA GLN A 382 -9.16 20.80 22.00
C GLN A 382 -8.72 19.34 22.25
N SER A 383 -7.70 18.84 21.54
CA SER A 383 -7.21 17.49 21.75
C SER A 383 -6.48 17.36 23.10
N PRO A 384 -6.75 16.32 23.90
CA PRO A 384 -5.97 16.06 25.12
C PRO A 384 -4.53 15.64 24.82
N ASP A 385 -4.24 15.23 23.59
CA ASP A 385 -2.91 14.85 23.07
C ASP A 385 -2.27 15.99 22.25
N ARG A 386 -2.73 17.24 22.40
CA ARG A 386 -2.15 18.39 21.71
C ARG A 386 -0.70 18.60 22.19
N VAL A 387 0.21 18.60 21.23
CA VAL A 387 1.65 18.72 21.43
C VAL A 387 2.07 20.15 21.78
N ASP A 388 3.01 20.27 22.73
CA ASP A 388 3.63 21.55 23.09
C ASP A 388 4.89 21.89 22.27
N GLY A 389 5.30 23.17 22.29
CA GLY A 389 6.45 23.65 21.52
C GLY A 389 7.82 23.12 21.96
N ASN A 390 7.96 22.64 23.20
CA ASN A 390 9.21 22.01 23.66
C ASN A 390 9.35 20.61 23.09
N GLN A 391 8.25 19.85 23.02
CA GLN A 391 8.23 18.52 22.40
C GLN A 391 8.55 18.58 20.90
N LEU A 392 8.01 19.57 20.18
CA LEU A 392 8.38 19.82 18.77
C LEU A 392 9.86 20.16 18.61
N SER A 393 10.39 21.00 19.51
CA SER A 393 11.80 21.41 19.50
C SER A 393 12.78 20.27 19.81
N ALA A 394 12.30 19.16 20.38
CA ALA A 394 13.10 17.96 20.63
C ALA A 394 13.26 17.06 19.39
N ILE A 395 12.45 17.26 18.34
CA ILE A 395 12.59 16.52 17.08
C ILE A 395 13.87 17.02 16.36
N PRO A 396 14.85 16.14 16.06
CA PRO A 396 16.08 16.53 15.38
C PRO A 396 15.83 17.32 14.09
N ALA A 397 16.72 18.25 13.77
CA ALA A 397 16.68 18.99 12.51
C ALA A 397 16.81 18.07 11.28
N HIS A 398 16.33 18.54 10.13
CA HIS A 398 16.41 17.82 8.85
C HIS A 398 17.86 17.41 8.50
N GLN A 399 18.03 16.17 8.03
CA GLN A 399 19.29 15.57 7.60
C GLN A 399 19.14 15.01 6.17
N GLU A 400 19.74 15.68 5.18
CA GLU A 400 19.75 15.18 3.80
C GLU A 400 20.90 14.17 3.62
N LEU A 401 20.71 12.96 4.14
CA LEU A 401 21.69 11.87 4.12
C LEU A 401 21.43 10.91 2.96
N ALA A 402 22.50 10.45 2.33
CA ALA A 402 22.42 9.47 1.24
C ALA A 402 21.80 8.14 1.74
N PRO A 403 21.00 7.43 0.90
CA PRO A 403 20.43 6.14 1.27
C PRO A 403 21.51 5.12 1.59
N ALA A 404 21.29 4.33 2.65
CA ALA A 404 22.08 3.14 2.93
C ALA A 404 21.88 2.08 1.81
N PRO A 405 22.88 1.24 1.52
CA PRO A 405 22.78 0.22 0.48
C PRO A 405 21.69 -0.81 0.82
N ILE A 406 20.89 -1.16 -0.18
CA ILE A 406 19.90 -2.23 -0.09
C ILE A 406 20.58 -3.56 -0.44
N ASP A 407 20.22 -4.63 0.28
CA ASP A 407 20.70 -5.97 -0.03
C ASP A 407 20.22 -6.44 -1.42
N GLY A 408 21.16 -6.93 -2.25
CA GLY A 408 20.89 -7.32 -3.64
C GLY A 408 19.87 -8.46 -3.81
N SER A 409 19.47 -9.16 -2.75
CA SER A 409 18.35 -10.11 -2.83
C SER A 409 17.00 -9.43 -3.07
N VAL A 410 16.86 -8.11 -2.83
CA VAL A 410 15.64 -7.35 -3.13
C VAL A 410 15.37 -7.29 -4.64
N ASP A 411 16.42 -7.25 -5.46
CA ASP A 411 16.30 -7.24 -6.93
C ASP A 411 15.76 -8.56 -7.52
N LYS A 412 15.74 -9.65 -6.74
CA LYS A 412 15.26 -10.96 -7.20
C LYS A 412 13.81 -10.89 -7.68
N TRP A 413 13.60 -11.31 -8.92
CA TRP A 413 12.29 -11.61 -9.49
C TRP A 413 11.76 -12.96 -9.00
N PHE A 414 10.52 -12.96 -8.52
CA PHE A 414 9.75 -14.15 -8.17
C PHE A 414 8.71 -14.40 -9.26
N PHE A 415 8.75 -15.61 -9.83
CA PHE A 415 7.77 -16.06 -10.82
C PHE A 415 6.73 -16.89 -10.07
N ILE A 416 5.57 -16.29 -9.82
CA ILE A 416 4.48 -16.89 -9.05
C ILE A 416 3.47 -17.43 -10.05
N SER A 417 3.12 -18.71 -9.95
CA SER A 417 2.13 -19.36 -10.81
C SER A 417 0.99 -19.93 -9.96
N GLY A 418 -0.26 -19.72 -10.39
CA GLY A 418 -1.45 -20.30 -9.77
C GLY A 418 -1.57 -21.84 -9.93
N ALA A 419 -0.50 -22.51 -10.36
CA ALA A 419 -0.39 -23.97 -10.46
C ALA A 419 0.38 -24.58 -9.27
N ALA A 420 0.71 -23.78 -8.26
CA ALA A 420 1.40 -24.20 -7.03
C ALA A 420 0.44 -24.23 -5.82
N VAL A 421 -0.63 -25.03 -5.93
CA VAL A 421 -1.52 -25.42 -4.83
C VAL A 421 -1.83 -26.91 -4.95
#